data_AF-D7CV42-F1
#
_entry.id   AF-D7CV42-F1
#
_cell.length_a   1.000
_cell.length_b   1.000
_cell.length_c   1.000
_cell.angle_alpha   90.00
_cell.angle_beta   90.00
_cell.angle_gamma   90.00
#
_symmetry.space_group_name_H-M   'P 1'
#
loop_
_entity.id
_entity.type
_entity.pdbx_description
1 polymer ?
#
loop_
_entity_poly.entity_id
_entity_poly.type
_entity_poly.pdbx_seq_one_letter_code
_entity_poly.pdbx_strand_id
1 'polypeptide(L)'
;MPRDALFDAAVNRAHTYAARLGLLGAPERLRAGLELWYLKTRFAYRVPFDDVLDALARHPAAEGRYAWVGGRAGGWRRVDA
;
A
#
# COMPACT_ATOMS: atom_id res chain seq x y z
N MET A 1 14.72 0.30 10.78
CA MET A 1 13.46 1.05 10.59
C MET A 1 12.45 0.53 11.59
N PRO A 2 11.77 1.40 12.36
CA PRO A 2 10.65 1.02 13.23
C PRO A 2 9.58 0.23 12.45
N ARG A 3 8.87 -0.70 13.11
CA ARG A 3 7.84 -1.55 12.47
C ARG A 3 6.78 -0.72 11.76
N ASP A 4 6.38 0.41 12.33
CA ASP A 4 5.38 1.29 11.73
C ASP A 4 5.86 1.94 10.44
N ALA A 5 7.07 2.50 10.44
CA ALA A 5 7.67 3.07 9.23
C ALA A 5 7.89 2.00 8.13
N LEU A 6 8.09 0.74 8.50
CA LEU A 6 8.15 -0.38 7.56
C LEU A 6 6.80 -0.68 6.92
N PHE A 7 5.74 -0.64 7.71
CA PHE A 7 4.38 -0.79 7.23
C PHE A 7 3.99 0.37 6.31
N ASP A 8 4.26 1.61 6.71
CA ASP A 8 4.03 2.81 5.90
C ASP A 8 4.74 2.72 4.56
N ALA A 9 6.02 2.30 4.55
CA ALA A 9 6.77 2.11 3.32
C ALA A 9 6.20 1.00 2.43
N ALA A 10 5.69 -0.09 3.01
CA ALA A 10 5.08 -1.18 2.27
C ALA A 10 3.79 -0.74 1.57
N VAL A 11 2.88 -0.09 2.29
CA VAL A 11 1.60 0.41 1.74
C VAL A 11 1.86 1.42 0.61
N ASN A 12 2.72 2.42 0.85
CA ASN A 12 2.98 3.48 -0.14
C ASN A 12 3.65 2.94 -1.42
N ARG A 13 4.57 1.96 -1.30
CA ARG A 13 5.21 1.34 -2.47
C ARG A 13 4.27 0.39 -3.20
N ALA A 14 3.46 -0.38 -2.47
CA ALA A 14 2.43 -1.24 -3.06
C ALA A 14 1.41 -0.41 -3.86
N HIS A 15 0.94 0.71 -3.28
CA HIS A 15 0.04 1.65 -3.97
C HIS A 15 0.67 2.18 -5.26
N THR A 16 1.90 2.69 -5.19
CA THR A 16 2.64 3.20 -6.36
C THR A 16 2.80 2.14 -7.45
N TYR A 17 3.10 0.90 -7.07
CA TYR A 17 3.24 -0.22 -7.99
C TYR A 17 1.90 -0.57 -8.66
N ALA A 18 0.82 -0.69 -7.86
CA ALA A 18 -0.52 -0.97 -8.35
C ALA A 18 -1.04 0.12 -9.30
N ALA A 19 -0.78 1.40 -8.99
CA ALA A 19 -1.12 2.53 -9.83
C ALA A 19 -0.45 2.46 -11.21
N ARG A 20 0.86 2.18 -11.25
CA ARG A 20 1.63 2.04 -12.51
C ARG A 20 1.14 0.91 -13.40
N LEU A 21 0.54 -0.12 -12.82
CA LEU A 21 0.01 -1.27 -13.54
C LEU A 21 -1.50 -1.18 -13.84
N GLY A 22 -2.15 -0.07 -13.48
CA GLY A 22 -3.60 0.08 -13.66
C GLY A 22 -4.40 -0.99 -12.93
N LEU A 23 -3.95 -1.39 -11.74
CA LEU A 23 -4.59 -2.41 -10.89
C LEU A 23 -5.55 -1.80 -9.86
N LEU A 24 -5.48 -0.48 -9.65
CA LEU A 24 -6.39 0.22 -8.74
C LEU A 24 -7.83 0.09 -9.25
N GLY A 25 -8.77 -0.27 -8.37
CA GLY A 25 -10.18 -0.51 -8.71
C GLY A 25 -10.52 -1.89 -9.25
N ALA A 26 -9.56 -2.83 -9.35
CA ALA A 26 -9.80 -4.20 -9.77
C ALA A 26 -9.33 -5.20 -8.67
N PRO A 27 -10.16 -5.50 -7.65
CA PRO A 27 -9.73 -6.20 -6.42
C PRO A 27 -9.02 -7.54 -6.67
N GLU A 28 -9.58 -8.40 -7.52
CA GLU A 28 -9.00 -9.72 -7.83
C GLU A 28 -7.64 -9.59 -8.54
N ARG A 29 -7.54 -8.67 -9.50
CA ARG A 29 -6.29 -8.39 -10.22
C ARG A 29 -5.26 -7.70 -9.33
N LEU A 30 -5.71 -6.87 -8.40
CA LEU A 30 -4.86 -6.16 -7.45
C LEU A 30 -4.16 -7.16 -6.52
N ARG A 31 -4.90 -8.11 -5.95
CA ARG A 31 -4.33 -9.16 -5.08
C ARG A 31 -3.25 -9.95 -5.81
N ALA A 32 -3.57 -10.52 -6.97
CA ALA A 32 -2.63 -11.33 -7.76
C ALA A 32 -1.38 -10.53 -8.18
N GLY A 33 -1.57 -9.28 -8.63
CA GLY A 33 -0.45 -8.42 -9.01
C GLY A 33 0.45 -8.03 -7.84
N LEU A 34 -0.14 -7.77 -6.67
CA LEU A 34 0.60 -7.41 -5.46
C LEU A 34 1.24 -8.62 -4.77
N GLU A 35 0.67 -9.81 -4.89
CA GLU A 35 1.29 -11.03 -4.36
C GLU A 35 2.63 -11.30 -5.04
N LEU A 36 2.69 -11.17 -6.37
CA LEU A 36 3.95 -11.27 -7.12
C LEU A 36 4.97 -10.20 -6.72
N TRP A 37 4.53 -8.95 -6.53
CA TRP A 37 5.39 -7.87 -6.07
C TRP A 37 5.92 -8.14 -4.65
N TYR A 38 5.02 -8.56 -3.76
CA TYR A 38 5.31 -8.87 -2.38
C TYR A 38 6.36 -9.97 -2.32
N LEU A 39 6.17 -11.09 -3.06
CA LEU A 39 7.10 -12.21 -3.21
C LEU A 39 8.49 -11.82 -3.75
N LYS A 40 8.61 -10.72 -4.49
CA LYS A 40 9.90 -10.24 -5.05
C LYS A 40 10.54 -9.10 -4.25
N THR A 41 9.85 -8.56 -3.25
CA THR A 41 10.28 -7.35 -2.53
C THR A 41 10.79 -7.68 -1.13
N ARG A 42 12.13 -7.66 -0.96
CA ARG A 42 12.84 -8.14 0.25
C ARG A 42 12.32 -7.65 1.60
N PHE A 43 11.87 -6.40 1.68
CA PHE A 43 11.40 -5.84 2.94
C PHE A 43 9.90 -6.06 3.16
N ALA A 44 9.13 -6.35 2.10
CA ALA A 44 7.68 -6.46 2.17
C ALA A 44 7.25 -7.69 2.99
N TYR A 45 7.97 -8.81 2.91
CA TYR A 45 7.71 -10.02 3.70
C TYR A 45 7.70 -9.82 5.23
N ARG A 46 8.18 -8.67 5.69
CA ARG A 46 8.31 -8.34 7.12
C ARG A 46 7.05 -7.71 7.70
N VAL A 47 6.03 -7.46 6.88
CA VAL A 47 4.72 -6.95 7.31
C VAL A 47 3.62 -7.84 6.71
N PRO A 48 2.49 -8.08 7.39
CA PRO A 48 1.48 -9.01 6.88
C PRO A 48 0.88 -8.50 5.56
N PHE A 49 0.78 -9.38 4.56
CA PHE A 49 0.31 -9.02 3.22
C PHE A 49 -1.15 -8.55 3.21
N ASP A 50 -2.05 -9.27 3.90
CA ASP A 50 -3.47 -8.92 3.95
C ASP A 50 -3.69 -7.54 4.58
N ASP A 51 -2.92 -7.17 5.62
CA ASP A 51 -3.00 -5.82 6.21
C ASP A 51 -2.63 -4.71 5.20
N VAL A 52 -1.69 -4.98 4.29
CA VAL A 52 -1.32 -4.04 3.23
C VAL A 52 -2.48 -3.90 2.23
N LEU A 53 -3.14 -5.00 1.86
CA LEU A 53 -4.34 -4.96 1.01
C LEU A 53 -5.48 -4.17 1.68
N ASP A 54 -5.71 -4.39 2.96
CA ASP A 54 -6.72 -3.66 3.74
C ASP A 54 -6.41 -2.17 3.85
N ALA A 55 -5.13 -1.80 3.97
CA ALA A 55 -4.71 -0.40 3.92
C ALA A 55 -4.97 0.23 2.54
N LEU A 56 -4.68 -0.49 1.45
CA LEU A 56 -4.93 -0.04 0.08
C LEU A 56 -6.42 0.13 -0.22
N ALA A 57 -7.27 -0.78 0.27
CA ALA A 57 -8.72 -0.70 0.10
C ALA A 57 -9.33 0.56 0.77
N ARG A 58 -8.64 1.11 1.78
CA ARG A 58 -9.02 2.36 2.46
C ARG A 58 -8.52 3.63 1.76
N HIS A 59 -7.88 3.52 0.59
CA HIS A 59 -7.40 4.71 -0.14
C HIS A 59 -8.57 5.63 -0.50
N PRO A 60 -8.47 6.95 -0.25
CA PRO A 60 -9.52 7.90 -0.62
C PRO A 60 -9.81 7.88 -2.12
N ALA A 61 -11.09 7.98 -2.50
CA ALA A 61 -11.49 8.16 -3.90
C ALA A 61 -11.34 9.62 -4.37
N ALA A 62 -11.12 10.56 -3.44
CA ALA A 62 -10.94 11.97 -3.75
C ALA A 62 -9.60 12.23 -4.47
N GLU A 63 -9.60 13.24 -5.34
CA GLU A 63 -8.39 13.72 -6.00
C GLU A 63 -7.37 14.27 -4.98
N GLY A 64 -6.09 14.21 -5.35
CA GLY A 64 -4.97 14.69 -4.54
C GLY A 64 -3.89 13.64 -4.32
N ARG A 65 -2.75 14.04 -3.74
CA ARG A 65 -1.69 13.11 -3.34
C ARG A 65 -1.90 12.67 -1.90
N TYR A 66 -1.83 11.37 -1.68
CA TYR A 66 -1.97 10.77 -0.35
C TYR A 66 -0.76 9.88 -0.04
N ALA A 67 -0.44 9.80 1.25
CA ALA A 67 0.52 8.85 1.78
C ALA A 67 -0.06 8.17 3.03
N TRP A 68 0.16 6.87 3.16
CA TRP A 68 -0.12 6.14 4.38
C TRP A 68 0.88 6.49 5.47
N VAL A 69 0.38 6.80 6.67
CA VAL A 69 1.19 7.16 7.84
C VAL A 69 0.58 6.57 9.11
N GLY A 70 1.43 6.07 10.01
CA GLY A 70 1.03 5.67 11.37
C GLY A 70 1.02 4.15 11.59
N GLY A 71 1.76 3.40 10.80
CA GLY A 71 1.89 1.96 10.93
C GLY A 71 0.61 1.21 10.57
N ARG A 72 0.43 0.03 11.17
CA ARG A 72 -0.72 -0.86 10.88
C ARG A 72 -2.07 -0.21 11.19
N ALA A 73 -2.13 0.59 12.25
CA ALA A 73 -3.32 1.34 12.67
C ALA A 73 -3.41 2.74 12.03
N GLY A 74 -2.53 3.04 11.07
CA GLY A 74 -2.44 4.33 10.41
C GLY A 74 -3.61 4.62 9.47
N GLY A 75 -3.41 5.64 8.65
CA GLY A 75 -4.39 6.05 7.64
C GLY A 75 -3.74 6.84 6.51
N TRP A 76 -4.51 7.01 5.43
CA TRP A 76 -4.14 7.89 4.34
C TRP A 76 -4.22 9.35 4.78
N ARG A 77 -3.12 10.08 4.62
CA ARG A 77 -3.06 11.52 4.82
C ARG A 77 -2.81 12.20 3.50
N ARG A 78 -3.53 13.29 3.27
CA ARG A 78 -3.27 14.16 2.13
C ARG A 78 -1.90 14.82 2.32
N VAL A 79 -1.08 14.83 1.26
CA VAL A 79 0.30 15.36 1.26
C VAL A 79 0.50 16.41 0.18
N ASP A 80 -0.60 17.01 -0.29
CA ASP A 80 -0.55 18.21 -1.11
C ASP A 80 0.07 19.35 -0.28
N ALA A 81 1.06 20.03 -0.86
CA ALA A 81 1.69 21.22 -0.28
C ALA A 81 0.85 22.45 -0.59
#